data_AF-A0A7Z9YBT3-F1
#
_entry.id   AF-A0A7Z9YBT3-F1
#
_cell.length_a   1.000
_cell.length_b   1.000
_cell.length_c   1.000
_cell.angle_alpha   90.00
_cell.angle_beta   90.00
_cell.angle_gamma   90.00
#
_symmetry.space_group_name_H-M   'P 1'
#
loop_
_entity.id
_entity.type
_entity.pdbx_description
1 polymer ?
#
loop_
_entity_poly.entity_id
_entity_poly.type
_entity_poly.pdbx_seq_one_letter_code
_entity_poly.pdbx_strand_id
1 'polypeptide(L)'
;MDNDQIPTRKRRDAMKRLLIALLICALAVGLNVAWAAREDCGPLPNEPPKPAKKVAKEDPNVQNDYDKVVAEDTRPGVVYLAVVGGDQPKPNACGLNPKNDPAEWTGWGGPLDGDNVTIGEGPGTRNEIVIGGGYFERGIGTHGTAKLVYDLTGGNYVRFEGYVGMSDEKDPAECGHGGSSQFVFYVDGKEMFKSDVLTGTKDGQNVDPVKVEFDIPAGAKELVIEILDGGDGIGCDHSCIGDAKLLTSEAVTAVASEDKLSTLWGKIKSAY
;
A
#
# COMPACT_ATOMS: atom_id res chain seq x y z
N MET A 1 81.12 8.09 -10.20
CA MET A 1 80.27 7.15 -10.95
C MET A 1 78.92 7.19 -10.27
N ASP A 2 77.94 7.73 -10.99
CA ASP A 2 76.71 8.30 -10.48
C ASP A 2 75.78 7.30 -9.79
N ASN A 3 75.10 7.83 -8.78
CA ASN A 3 74.16 7.17 -7.88
C ASN A 3 72.76 7.19 -8.52
N ASP A 4 72.24 6.00 -8.84
CA ASP A 4 71.01 5.79 -9.59
C ASP A 4 69.77 5.99 -8.69
N GLN A 5 69.25 7.21 -8.66
CA GLN A 5 68.01 7.57 -7.96
C GLN A 5 66.81 7.43 -8.91
N ILE A 6 66.15 6.26 -8.89
CA ILE A 6 64.87 6.06 -9.58
C ILE A 6 63.81 6.97 -8.91
N PRO A 7 63.09 7.82 -9.67
CA PRO A 7 62.36 8.94 -9.11
C PRO A 7 61.09 8.50 -8.37
N THR A 8 61.05 8.88 -7.09
CA THR A 8 59.97 8.72 -6.10
C THR A 8 58.57 9.13 -6.57
N ARG A 9 58.48 9.95 -7.63
CA ARG A 9 57.23 10.42 -8.24
C ARG A 9 56.44 9.30 -8.93
N LYS A 10 57.12 8.37 -9.60
CA LYS A 10 56.47 7.26 -10.34
C LYS A 10 55.80 6.25 -9.39
N ARG A 11 56.38 6.06 -8.19
CA ARG A 11 55.80 5.22 -7.12
C ARG A 11 54.56 5.85 -6.47
N ARG A 12 54.54 7.18 -6.27
CA ARG A 12 53.36 7.88 -5.73
C ARG A 12 52.16 7.84 -6.68
N ASP A 13 52.38 7.99 -7.97
CA ASP A 13 51.30 7.95 -8.96
C ASP A 13 50.73 6.54 -9.16
N ALA A 14 51.59 5.50 -9.11
CA ALA A 14 51.14 4.11 -9.12
C ALA A 14 50.32 3.77 -7.86
N MET A 15 50.74 4.27 -6.69
CA MET A 15 50.05 4.04 -5.42
C MET A 15 48.71 4.80 -5.34
N LYS A 16 48.63 6.02 -5.90
CA LYS A 16 47.35 6.75 -6.05
C LYS A 16 46.39 6.06 -7.01
N ARG A 17 46.87 5.53 -8.13
CA ARG A 17 46.03 4.76 -9.08
C ARG A 17 45.54 3.45 -8.46
N LEU A 18 46.36 2.80 -7.64
CA LEU A 18 45.97 1.60 -6.90
C LEU A 18 44.94 1.90 -5.81
N LEU A 19 45.08 3.01 -5.07
CA LEU A 19 44.08 3.46 -4.09
C LEU A 19 42.75 3.86 -4.75
N ILE A 20 42.78 4.55 -5.89
CA ILE A 20 41.56 4.90 -6.64
C ILE A 20 40.89 3.64 -7.22
N ALA A 21 41.66 2.67 -7.72
CA ALA A 21 41.13 1.40 -8.18
C ALA A 21 40.52 0.57 -7.04
N LEU A 22 41.13 0.59 -5.83
CA LEU A 22 40.56 -0.06 -4.64
C LEU A 22 39.30 0.64 -4.12
N LEU A 23 39.22 1.98 -4.22
CA LEU A 23 38.00 2.74 -3.91
C LEU A 23 36.87 2.47 -4.91
N ILE A 24 37.18 2.30 -6.20
CA ILE A 24 36.19 1.94 -7.22
C ILE A 24 35.77 0.46 -7.10
N CYS A 25 36.68 -0.45 -6.72
CA CYS A 25 36.33 -1.85 -6.43
C CYS A 25 35.56 -2.01 -5.11
N ALA A 26 35.81 -1.16 -4.10
CA ALA A 26 35.02 -1.15 -2.86
C ALA A 26 33.61 -0.58 -3.06
N LEU A 27 33.41 0.30 -4.05
CA LEU A 27 32.07 0.73 -4.50
C LEU A 27 31.35 -0.32 -5.37
N ALA A 28 32.04 -1.38 -5.78
CA ALA A 28 31.47 -2.52 -6.51
C ALA A 28 31.29 -3.76 -5.61
N VAL A 29 31.33 -3.59 -4.27
CA VAL A 29 30.65 -4.54 -3.40
C VAL A 29 29.17 -4.33 -3.66
N GLY A 30 28.63 -5.14 -4.57
CA GLY A 30 27.22 -5.18 -4.87
C GLY A 30 26.47 -5.22 -3.55
N LEU A 31 25.74 -4.15 -3.27
CA LEU A 31 24.54 -4.23 -2.47
C LEU A 31 23.68 -5.28 -3.18
N ASN A 32 23.81 -6.53 -2.76
CA ASN A 32 22.76 -7.51 -2.94
C ASN A 32 21.62 -7.03 -2.05
N VAL A 33 20.95 -5.96 -2.48
CA VAL A 33 19.59 -5.68 -2.03
C VAL A 33 18.85 -6.87 -2.60
N ALA A 34 18.55 -7.86 -1.75
CA ALA A 34 17.69 -8.95 -2.15
C ALA A 34 16.35 -8.30 -2.48
N TRP A 35 16.09 -8.08 -3.76
CA TRP A 35 14.80 -7.65 -4.25
C TRP A 35 13.84 -8.78 -3.88
N ALA A 36 12.99 -8.55 -2.89
CA ALA A 36 11.85 -9.41 -2.65
C ALA A 36 10.92 -9.22 -3.85
N ALA A 37 10.91 -10.19 -4.76
CA ALA A 37 9.97 -10.25 -5.86
C ALA A 37 8.70 -10.98 -5.39
N ARG A 38 7.57 -10.68 -6.02
CA ARG A 38 6.26 -11.37 -5.82
C ARG A 38 6.36 -12.91 -5.86
N GLU A 39 7.38 -13.44 -6.53
CA GLU A 39 7.73 -14.86 -6.66
C GLU A 39 8.20 -15.53 -5.34
N ASP A 40 8.62 -14.74 -4.35
CA ASP A 40 9.05 -15.21 -3.03
C ASP A 40 7.89 -15.65 -2.12
N CYS A 41 6.68 -15.23 -2.47
CA CYS A 41 5.45 -15.63 -1.84
C CYS A 41 4.92 -16.80 -2.65
N GLY A 42 4.74 -17.96 -1.99
CA GLY A 42 4.04 -19.06 -2.60
C GLY A 42 2.69 -18.60 -3.18
N PRO A 43 2.07 -19.37 -4.09
CA PRO A 43 0.78 -19.01 -4.66
C PRO A 43 -0.21 -18.66 -3.55
N LEU A 44 -0.76 -17.44 -3.59
CA LEU A 44 -1.82 -17.05 -2.68
C LEU A 44 -3.02 -17.98 -2.90
N PRO A 45 -3.76 -18.37 -1.84
CA PRO A 45 -4.91 -19.26 -1.97
C PRO A 45 -6.13 -18.62 -2.66
N ASN A 46 -5.98 -17.38 -3.16
CA ASN A 46 -7.08 -16.56 -3.67
C ASN A 46 -7.71 -17.17 -4.92
N GLU A 47 -9.02 -17.40 -4.87
CA GLU A 47 -9.80 -17.47 -6.09
C GLU A 47 -9.82 -16.10 -6.78
N PRO A 48 -9.74 -16.03 -8.13
CA PRO A 48 -9.80 -14.76 -8.83
C PRO A 48 -11.10 -14.02 -8.53
N PRO A 49 -11.05 -12.72 -8.18
CA PRO A 49 -12.26 -11.92 -8.02
C PRO A 49 -13.01 -11.75 -9.34
N LYS A 50 -14.30 -11.43 -9.24
CA LYS A 50 -15.06 -10.90 -10.37
C LYS A 50 -14.43 -9.56 -10.78
N PRO A 51 -14.04 -9.41 -12.07
CA PRO A 51 -13.34 -8.22 -12.53
C PRO A 51 -14.28 -7.01 -12.56
N ALA A 52 -13.72 -5.86 -12.20
CA ALA A 52 -14.31 -4.55 -12.37
C ALA A 52 -14.29 -4.14 -13.85
N LYS A 53 -15.18 -3.22 -14.23
CA LYS A 53 -15.33 -2.81 -15.63
C LYS A 53 -14.75 -1.42 -15.86
N LYS A 54 -13.70 -1.33 -16.66
CA LYS A 54 -13.20 -0.03 -17.11
C LYS A 54 -14.20 0.67 -18.03
N VAL A 55 -14.50 1.93 -17.74
CA VAL A 55 -15.40 2.80 -18.50
C VAL A 55 -14.74 4.17 -18.73
N ALA A 56 -15.37 5.01 -19.57
CA ALA A 56 -14.89 6.38 -19.80
C ALA A 56 -15.25 7.33 -18.65
N LYS A 57 -16.35 7.02 -17.97
CA LYS A 57 -16.84 7.69 -16.77
C LYS A 57 -17.63 6.65 -15.98
N GLU A 58 -17.38 6.55 -14.68
CA GLU A 58 -18.14 5.69 -13.76
C GLU A 58 -19.63 6.08 -13.70
N ASP A 59 -20.48 5.10 -13.41
CA ASP A 59 -21.91 5.29 -13.17
C ASP A 59 -22.30 4.62 -11.84
N PRO A 60 -22.82 5.37 -10.84
CA PRO A 60 -23.20 4.82 -9.54
C PRO A 60 -24.34 3.79 -9.59
N ASN A 61 -25.01 3.65 -10.74
CA ASN A 61 -26.04 2.62 -10.97
C ASN A 61 -25.49 1.37 -11.66
N VAL A 62 -24.19 1.34 -11.98
CA VAL A 62 -23.49 0.20 -12.55
C VAL A 62 -22.55 -0.36 -11.50
N GLN A 63 -22.72 -1.65 -11.20
CA GLN A 63 -21.89 -2.34 -10.22
C GLN A 63 -20.42 -2.35 -10.67
N ASN A 64 -19.53 -1.87 -9.80
CA ASN A 64 -18.09 -2.03 -9.89
C ASN A 64 -17.47 -1.61 -11.24
N ASP A 65 -17.91 -0.50 -11.82
CA ASP A 65 -17.23 0.15 -12.94
C ASP A 65 -16.26 1.24 -12.46
N TYR A 66 -15.25 1.54 -13.27
CA TYR A 66 -14.19 2.47 -12.87
C TYR A 66 -13.65 3.27 -14.05
N ASP A 67 -13.20 4.48 -13.77
CA ASP A 67 -12.55 5.37 -14.73
C ASP A 67 -11.16 5.85 -14.29
N LYS A 68 -10.78 5.58 -13.02
CA LYS A 68 -9.46 5.84 -12.45
C LYS A 68 -8.79 4.53 -12.01
N VAL A 69 -7.46 4.52 -12.00
CA VAL A 69 -6.66 3.38 -11.53
C VAL A 69 -5.60 3.87 -10.54
N VAL A 70 -5.54 3.21 -9.40
CA VAL A 70 -4.46 3.28 -8.42
C VAL A 70 -3.67 1.97 -8.53
N ALA A 71 -2.55 2.06 -9.26
CA ALA A 71 -1.68 0.92 -9.50
C ALA A 71 -0.88 0.54 -8.24
N GLU A 72 -0.43 -0.71 -8.19
CA GLU A 72 0.49 -1.21 -7.19
C GLU A 72 1.78 -0.38 -7.15
N ASP A 73 2.19 -0.04 -5.94
CA ASP A 73 3.41 0.66 -5.65
C ASP A 73 4.57 -0.33 -5.50
N THR A 74 5.36 -0.42 -6.56
CA THR A 74 6.44 -1.41 -6.68
C THR A 74 7.79 -0.89 -6.15
N ARG A 75 7.81 0.28 -5.50
CA ARG A 75 9.06 0.88 -4.98
C ARG A 75 9.66 0.02 -3.86
N PRO A 76 11.00 -0.05 -3.75
CA PRO A 76 11.65 -0.69 -2.61
C PRO A 76 11.20 -0.08 -1.28
N GLY A 77 11.01 -0.92 -0.28
CA GLY A 77 10.65 -0.48 1.06
C GLY A 77 9.16 -0.14 1.27
N VAL A 78 8.29 -0.50 0.33
CA VAL A 78 6.83 -0.50 0.47
C VAL A 78 6.37 -1.86 0.99
N VAL A 79 5.57 -1.88 2.05
CA VAL A 79 4.98 -3.10 2.61
C VAL A 79 3.46 -2.92 2.67
N TYR A 80 2.74 -3.63 1.82
CA TYR A 80 1.28 -3.63 1.85
C TYR A 80 0.75 -4.28 3.12
N LEU A 81 -0.41 -3.82 3.60
CA LEU A 81 -1.22 -4.59 4.53
C LEU A 81 -2.02 -5.64 3.74
N ALA A 82 -2.19 -6.83 4.30
CA ALA A 82 -2.94 -7.93 3.70
C ALA A 82 -3.71 -8.71 4.77
N VAL A 83 -4.56 -9.64 4.34
CA VAL A 83 -5.30 -10.55 5.22
C VAL A 83 -4.94 -12.03 5.00
N VAL A 84 -4.25 -12.35 3.90
CA VAL A 84 -3.76 -13.69 3.58
C VAL A 84 -2.34 -13.63 3.03
N GLY A 85 -1.57 -14.70 3.26
CA GLY A 85 -0.20 -14.84 2.75
C GLY A 85 0.90 -14.16 3.57
N GLY A 86 0.58 -13.43 4.64
CA GLY A 86 1.51 -12.59 5.41
C GLY A 86 2.22 -13.21 6.61
N ASP A 87 2.32 -14.55 6.73
CA ASP A 87 3.08 -15.19 7.84
C ASP A 87 4.58 -14.83 7.81
N GLN A 88 5.10 -14.37 6.67
CA GLN A 88 6.44 -13.83 6.47
C GLN A 88 6.37 -12.54 5.64
N PRO A 89 6.12 -11.36 6.26
CA PRO A 89 5.94 -10.12 5.51
C PRO A 89 7.20 -9.78 4.71
N LYS A 90 7.05 -9.53 3.42
CA LYS A 90 8.11 -9.11 2.50
C LYS A 90 7.61 -7.91 1.69
N PRO A 91 8.39 -6.81 1.62
CA PRO A 91 8.08 -5.69 0.74
C PRO A 91 7.74 -6.18 -0.68
N ASN A 92 6.61 -5.71 -1.23
CA ASN A 92 6.14 -6.01 -2.59
C ASN A 92 5.87 -7.50 -2.92
N ALA A 93 5.57 -8.34 -1.92
CA ALA A 93 5.23 -9.74 -2.18
C ALA A 93 4.12 -10.28 -1.25
N CYS A 94 4.38 -10.32 0.06
CA CYS A 94 3.44 -10.81 1.08
C CYS A 94 3.19 -9.63 2.01
N GLY A 95 1.96 -9.13 2.02
CA GLY A 95 1.63 -8.03 2.91
C GLY A 95 1.80 -8.42 4.39
N LEU A 96 1.77 -7.43 5.26
CA LEU A 96 1.71 -7.64 6.69
C LEU A 96 0.29 -8.09 7.05
N ASN A 97 0.15 -9.24 7.71
CA ASN A 97 -1.13 -9.75 8.18
C ASN A 97 -1.50 -9.15 9.55
N PRO A 98 -2.80 -8.97 9.82
CA PRO A 98 -3.27 -8.67 11.17
C PRO A 98 -3.02 -9.86 12.12
N LYS A 99 -2.71 -9.57 13.39
CA LYS A 99 -2.39 -10.52 14.46
C LYS A 99 -3.59 -10.90 15.33
N ASN A 100 -4.69 -10.14 15.26
CA ASN A 100 -5.89 -10.40 16.06
C ASN A 100 -6.74 -11.52 15.44
N ASP A 101 -7.79 -11.94 16.15
CA ASP A 101 -8.66 -13.04 15.72
C ASP A 101 -9.30 -12.72 14.35
N PRO A 102 -9.20 -13.60 13.33
CA PRO A 102 -9.86 -13.41 12.05
C PRO A 102 -11.36 -13.15 12.13
N ALA A 103 -12.03 -13.59 13.20
CA ALA A 103 -13.44 -13.29 13.44
C ALA A 103 -13.73 -11.79 13.69
N GLU A 104 -12.71 -10.99 14.01
CA GLU A 104 -12.84 -9.54 14.19
C GLU A 104 -12.58 -8.75 12.89
N TRP A 105 -12.05 -9.38 11.84
CA TRP A 105 -11.60 -8.66 10.64
C TRP A 105 -12.74 -8.20 9.74
N THR A 106 -13.95 -8.72 9.93
CA THR A 106 -15.15 -8.35 9.19
C THR A 106 -16.42 -8.65 9.99
N GLY A 107 -17.41 -7.75 9.94
CA GLY A 107 -18.70 -7.94 10.59
C GLY A 107 -19.62 -8.91 9.83
N TRP A 108 -19.41 -9.08 8.53
CA TRP A 108 -20.18 -9.96 7.65
C TRP A 108 -19.34 -10.45 6.46
N GLY A 109 -19.80 -11.48 5.74
CA GLY A 109 -19.18 -11.93 4.48
C GLY A 109 -17.85 -12.69 4.63
N GLY A 110 -17.43 -12.93 5.88
CA GLY A 110 -16.21 -13.65 6.21
C GLY A 110 -16.27 -15.17 5.96
N PRO A 111 -15.14 -15.88 6.06
CA PRO A 111 -13.81 -15.36 6.41
C PRO A 111 -13.21 -14.47 5.30
N LEU A 112 -12.30 -13.56 5.67
CA LEU A 112 -11.48 -12.83 4.69
C LEU A 112 -10.33 -13.73 4.24
N ASP A 113 -10.53 -14.44 3.14
CA ASP A 113 -9.65 -15.50 2.62
C ASP A 113 -9.01 -15.16 1.26
N GLY A 114 -9.16 -13.91 0.80
CA GLY A 114 -8.55 -13.39 -0.41
C GLY A 114 -7.81 -12.07 -0.15
N ASP A 115 -6.73 -11.86 -0.90
CA ASP A 115 -5.96 -10.60 -0.93
C ASP A 115 -6.41 -9.73 -2.12
N ASN A 116 -6.48 -8.41 -1.93
CA ASN A 116 -6.88 -7.42 -2.96
C ASN A 116 -8.27 -7.65 -3.55
N VAL A 117 -9.18 -8.08 -2.70
CA VAL A 117 -10.57 -8.33 -3.05
C VAL A 117 -11.49 -7.72 -2.02
N THR A 118 -12.71 -7.47 -2.44
CA THR A 118 -13.82 -7.09 -1.58
C THR A 118 -14.41 -8.30 -0.84
N ILE A 119 -15.36 -8.06 0.08
CA ILE A 119 -16.16 -9.13 0.70
C ILE A 119 -17.22 -9.72 -0.25
N GLY A 120 -17.59 -9.01 -1.32
CA GLY A 120 -18.61 -9.45 -2.25
C GLY A 120 -20.04 -9.30 -1.71
N GLU A 121 -21.01 -9.67 -2.53
CA GLU A 121 -22.45 -9.71 -2.22
C GLU A 121 -22.87 -11.09 -1.67
N GLY A 122 -22.07 -11.65 -0.74
CA GLY A 122 -22.35 -12.96 -0.13
C GLY A 122 -21.11 -13.76 0.23
N PRO A 123 -21.23 -14.74 1.14
CA PRO A 123 -20.14 -15.64 1.49
C PRO A 123 -19.49 -16.28 0.24
N GLY A 124 -18.18 -16.15 0.10
CA GLY A 124 -17.42 -16.73 -1.01
C GLY A 124 -17.52 -16.00 -2.34
N THR A 125 -18.19 -14.84 -2.40
CA THR A 125 -18.13 -13.94 -3.56
C THR A 125 -17.03 -12.90 -3.35
N ARG A 126 -16.29 -12.54 -4.39
CA ARG A 126 -15.19 -11.58 -4.32
C ARG A 126 -15.23 -10.71 -5.56
N ASN A 127 -15.14 -9.40 -5.39
CA ASN A 127 -14.96 -8.46 -6.51
C ASN A 127 -13.60 -7.78 -6.38
N GLU A 128 -13.15 -7.21 -7.49
CA GLU A 128 -12.05 -6.26 -7.48
C GLU A 128 -12.41 -4.99 -6.70
N ILE A 129 -11.43 -4.38 -6.03
CA ILE A 129 -11.66 -3.21 -5.17
C ILE A 129 -11.83 -1.95 -6.02
N VAL A 130 -13.03 -1.38 -5.98
CA VAL A 130 -13.33 -0.06 -6.55
C VAL A 130 -13.96 0.82 -5.47
N ILE A 131 -13.48 2.05 -5.35
CA ILE A 131 -14.01 3.06 -4.42
C ILE A 131 -14.14 4.38 -5.20
N GLY A 132 -15.34 4.94 -5.30
CA GLY A 132 -15.53 6.22 -6.00
C GLY A 132 -15.11 6.21 -7.47
N GLY A 133 -15.31 5.08 -8.17
CA GLY A 133 -14.85 4.84 -9.53
C GLY A 133 -13.33 4.69 -9.69
N GLY A 134 -12.58 4.60 -8.58
CA GLY A 134 -11.16 4.29 -8.55
C GLY A 134 -10.91 2.81 -8.33
N TYR A 135 -10.34 2.12 -9.32
CA TYR A 135 -9.85 0.75 -9.18
C TYR A 135 -8.52 0.72 -8.43
N PHE A 136 -8.41 -0.14 -7.41
CA PHE A 136 -7.20 -0.33 -6.62
C PHE A 136 -6.64 -1.73 -6.86
N GLU A 137 -5.41 -1.82 -7.39
CA GLU A 137 -4.73 -3.11 -7.58
C GLU A 137 -4.38 -3.80 -6.25
N ARG A 138 -4.23 -3.00 -5.19
CA ARG A 138 -3.91 -3.46 -3.84
C ARG A 138 -4.89 -2.88 -2.83
N GLY A 139 -5.28 -3.67 -1.85
CA GLY A 139 -6.14 -3.19 -0.76
C GLY A 139 -6.81 -4.31 0.03
N ILE A 140 -7.62 -3.90 1.01
CA ILE A 140 -8.39 -4.79 1.87
C ILE A 140 -9.86 -4.42 1.77
N GLY A 141 -10.68 -5.38 1.36
CA GLY A 141 -12.13 -5.28 1.53
C GLY A 141 -12.60 -5.97 2.81
N THR A 142 -13.56 -5.36 3.48
CA THR A 142 -14.17 -5.83 4.72
C THR A 142 -15.62 -5.37 4.79
N HIS A 143 -16.30 -5.71 5.87
CA HIS A 143 -17.63 -5.21 6.20
C HIS A 143 -17.65 -4.63 7.61
N GLY A 144 -18.25 -3.44 7.79
CA GLY A 144 -18.41 -2.82 9.10
C GLY A 144 -19.32 -3.64 10.03
N THR A 145 -19.10 -3.69 11.35
CA THR A 145 -17.91 -3.22 12.06
C THR A 145 -16.77 -4.23 11.93
N ALA A 146 -15.53 -3.74 11.94
CA ALA A 146 -14.34 -4.58 11.83
C ALA A 146 -13.15 -3.98 12.56
N LYS A 147 -12.19 -4.84 12.93
CA LYS A 147 -10.95 -4.46 13.59
C LYS A 147 -9.78 -5.26 13.04
N LEU A 148 -8.76 -4.55 12.56
CA LEU A 148 -7.51 -5.09 12.08
C LEU A 148 -6.38 -4.58 12.98
N VAL A 149 -5.60 -5.49 13.56
CA VAL A 149 -4.48 -5.15 14.44
C VAL A 149 -3.19 -5.68 13.85
N TYR A 150 -2.22 -4.83 13.56
CA TYR A 150 -0.94 -5.21 12.97
C TYR A 150 0.20 -5.08 13.98
N ASP A 151 1.10 -6.06 14.02
CA ASP A 151 2.35 -5.96 14.78
C ASP A 151 3.40 -5.19 13.98
N LEU A 152 3.87 -4.07 14.54
CA LEU A 152 4.94 -3.26 13.97
C LEU A 152 6.29 -3.50 14.67
N THR A 153 6.33 -4.38 15.68
CA THR A 153 7.52 -4.59 16.51
C THR A 153 8.72 -5.00 15.67
N GLY A 154 9.81 -4.23 15.77
CA GLY A 154 11.04 -4.48 15.02
C GLY A 154 11.01 -4.05 13.56
N GLY A 155 9.86 -3.57 13.06
CA GLY A 155 9.74 -2.96 11.75
C GLY A 155 10.43 -1.59 11.69
N ASN A 156 10.89 -1.21 10.49
CA ASN A 156 11.51 0.09 10.20
C ASN A 156 10.56 1.03 9.44
N TYR A 157 9.27 0.91 9.72
CA TYR A 157 8.22 1.73 9.11
C TYR A 157 8.27 3.16 9.64
N VAL A 158 8.09 4.13 8.75
CA VAL A 158 8.12 5.56 9.05
C VAL A 158 6.84 6.28 8.65
N ARG A 159 5.98 5.65 7.83
CA ARG A 159 4.73 6.24 7.36
C ARG A 159 3.71 5.17 6.99
N PHE A 160 2.44 5.47 7.19
CA PHE A 160 1.32 4.76 6.60
C PHE A 160 0.72 5.61 5.48
N GLU A 161 0.32 4.97 4.37
CA GLU A 161 -0.45 5.56 3.28
C GLU A 161 -1.59 4.60 2.87
N GLY A 162 -2.73 5.16 2.46
CA GLY A 162 -3.84 4.40 1.91
C GLY A 162 -5.04 5.28 1.62
N TYR A 163 -6.15 4.64 1.26
CA TYR A 163 -7.41 5.29 0.93
C TYR A 163 -8.55 4.53 1.59
N VAL A 164 -9.47 5.22 2.26
CA VAL A 164 -10.65 4.60 2.88
C VAL A 164 -11.92 5.04 2.18
N GLY A 165 -12.88 4.13 2.10
CA GLY A 165 -14.20 4.42 1.56
C GLY A 165 -15.06 3.17 1.44
N MET A 166 -16.22 3.33 0.83
CA MET A 166 -17.19 2.27 0.60
C MET A 166 -16.98 1.66 -0.79
N SER A 167 -17.12 0.35 -0.90
CA SER A 167 -16.98 -0.39 -2.15
C SER A 167 -18.08 -0.04 -3.15
N ASP A 168 -17.70 0.11 -4.42
CA ASP A 168 -18.64 0.28 -5.54
C ASP A 168 -19.23 -1.04 -6.04
N GLU A 169 -18.91 -2.15 -5.36
CA GLU A 169 -19.51 -3.45 -5.66
C GLU A 169 -20.98 -3.57 -5.28
N LYS A 170 -21.54 -2.59 -4.57
CA LYS A 170 -22.93 -2.59 -4.08
C LYS A 170 -23.91 -3.04 -5.15
N ASP A 171 -24.79 -3.99 -4.84
CA ASP A 171 -25.94 -4.30 -5.69
C ASP A 171 -26.97 -3.15 -5.57
N PRO A 172 -27.27 -2.40 -6.65
CA PRO A 172 -28.28 -1.34 -6.61
C PRO A 172 -29.68 -1.84 -6.25
N ALA A 173 -29.97 -3.14 -6.44
CA ALA A 173 -31.27 -3.73 -6.10
C ALA A 173 -31.42 -4.04 -4.61
N GLU A 174 -30.33 -4.39 -3.92
CA GLU A 174 -30.35 -4.78 -2.50
C GLU A 174 -29.81 -3.66 -1.59
N CYS A 175 -28.65 -3.11 -1.94
CA CYS A 175 -27.95 -2.12 -1.14
C CYS A 175 -28.15 -0.68 -1.64
N GLY A 176 -28.76 -0.47 -2.80
CA GLY A 176 -29.14 0.85 -3.31
C GLY A 176 -27.98 1.84 -3.31
N HIS A 177 -27.99 2.76 -2.34
CA HIS A 177 -26.96 3.79 -2.17
C HIS A 177 -25.65 3.30 -1.51
N GLY A 178 -25.56 2.03 -1.12
CA GLY A 178 -24.49 1.46 -0.31
C GLY A 178 -24.70 1.75 1.19
N GLY A 179 -23.86 1.14 2.03
CA GLY A 179 -23.83 1.41 3.46
C GLY A 179 -23.00 2.63 3.84
N SER A 180 -22.68 2.73 5.13
CA SER A 180 -21.91 3.83 5.68
C SER A 180 -20.91 3.37 6.74
N SER A 181 -19.71 3.95 6.73
CA SER A 181 -18.70 3.56 7.72
C SER A 181 -17.80 4.72 8.12
N GLN A 182 -17.23 4.61 9.32
CA GLN A 182 -16.20 5.52 9.82
C GLN A 182 -14.93 4.74 10.13
N PHE A 183 -13.79 5.26 9.69
CA PHE A 183 -12.49 4.61 9.82
C PHE A 183 -11.65 5.35 10.86
N VAL A 184 -11.06 4.61 11.78
CA VAL A 184 -10.18 5.15 12.82
C VAL A 184 -8.87 4.36 12.87
N PHE A 185 -7.76 5.08 12.85
CA PHE A 185 -6.42 4.51 12.86
C PHE A 185 -5.72 4.93 14.14
N TYR A 186 -5.14 3.95 14.83
CA TYR A 186 -4.35 4.18 16.03
C TYR A 186 -2.95 3.61 15.88
N VAL A 187 -1.96 4.30 16.41
CA VAL A 187 -0.61 3.76 16.59
C VAL A 187 -0.28 3.77 18.07
N ASP A 188 0.02 2.60 18.63
CA ASP A 188 0.23 2.38 20.06
C ASP A 188 -0.87 3.02 20.94
N GLY A 189 -2.13 2.91 20.49
CA GLY A 189 -3.31 3.45 21.17
C GLY A 189 -3.55 4.96 21.00
N LYS A 190 -2.68 5.68 20.29
CA LYS A 190 -2.89 7.09 19.93
C LYS A 190 -3.64 7.19 18.61
N GLU A 191 -4.75 7.92 18.57
CA GLU A 191 -5.47 8.22 17.33
C GLU A 191 -4.56 9.04 16.39
N MET A 192 -4.35 8.50 15.20
CA MET A 192 -3.54 9.11 14.13
C MET A 192 -4.42 9.70 13.05
N PHE A 193 -5.57 9.08 12.80
CA PHE A 193 -6.55 9.52 11.81
C PHE A 193 -7.94 9.04 12.19
N LYS A 194 -8.95 9.88 11.91
CA LYS A 194 -10.36 9.55 12.00
C LYS A 194 -11.09 10.19 10.83
N SER A 195 -11.80 9.39 10.04
CA SER A 195 -12.61 9.92 8.94
C SER A 195 -13.92 10.54 9.45
N ASP A 196 -14.55 11.38 8.63
CA ASP A 196 -15.99 11.57 8.70
C ASP A 196 -16.71 10.24 8.39
N VAL A 197 -18.03 10.18 8.57
CA VAL A 197 -18.82 9.04 8.07
C VAL A 197 -18.81 9.09 6.55
N LEU A 198 -18.37 8.00 5.92
CA LEU A 198 -18.30 7.84 4.48
C LEU A 198 -19.45 6.96 4.02
N THR A 199 -20.19 7.40 3.00
CA THR A 199 -21.29 6.65 2.41
C THR A 199 -20.89 6.09 1.05
N GLY A 200 -21.61 5.07 0.54
CA GLY A 200 -21.38 4.55 -0.81
C GLY A 200 -21.65 5.59 -1.90
N THR A 201 -22.79 6.27 -1.80
CA THR A 201 -23.16 7.35 -2.71
C THR A 201 -23.65 8.56 -1.94
N LYS A 202 -23.56 9.73 -2.60
CA LYS A 202 -24.10 10.99 -2.11
C LYS A 202 -24.53 11.83 -3.31
N ASP A 203 -25.72 12.41 -3.25
CA ASP A 203 -26.28 13.27 -4.30
C ASP A 203 -26.24 12.61 -5.70
N GLY A 204 -26.49 11.30 -5.76
CA GLY A 204 -26.53 10.52 -6.99
C GLY A 204 -25.16 10.26 -7.64
N GLN A 205 -24.07 10.33 -6.87
CA GLN A 205 -22.70 10.05 -7.31
C GLN A 205 -22.02 9.11 -6.31
N ASN A 206 -21.09 8.28 -6.76
CA ASN A 206 -20.21 7.53 -5.87
C ASN A 206 -19.35 8.51 -5.05
N VAL A 207 -19.11 8.18 -3.79
CA VAL A 207 -18.26 9.01 -2.92
C VAL A 207 -16.80 8.69 -3.20
N ASP A 208 -16.01 9.72 -3.52
CA ASP A 208 -14.57 9.56 -3.73
C ASP A 208 -13.88 9.01 -2.47
N PRO A 209 -12.84 8.16 -2.62
CA PRO A 209 -12.05 7.66 -1.50
C PRO A 209 -11.33 8.80 -0.76
N VAL A 210 -11.24 8.68 0.56
CA VAL A 210 -10.49 9.62 1.41
C VAL A 210 -9.06 9.10 1.61
N LYS A 211 -8.07 9.90 1.21
CA LYS A 211 -6.65 9.58 1.46
C LYS A 211 -6.35 9.63 2.96
N VAL A 212 -5.66 8.61 3.45
CA VAL A 212 -5.12 8.50 4.81
C VAL A 212 -3.60 8.45 4.73
N GLU A 213 -2.94 9.37 5.42
CA GLU A 213 -1.48 9.40 5.49
C GLU A 213 -1.05 9.95 6.86
N PHE A 214 -0.15 9.24 7.54
CA PHE A 214 0.45 9.71 8.79
C PHE A 214 1.82 9.09 9.03
N ASP A 215 2.68 9.84 9.72
CA ASP A 215 3.98 9.34 10.15
C ASP A 215 3.84 8.30 11.26
N ILE A 216 4.64 7.24 11.18
CA ILE A 216 4.73 6.20 12.20
C ILE A 216 5.87 6.58 13.16
N PRO A 217 5.58 6.77 14.45
CA PRO A 217 6.62 7.05 15.44
C PRO A 217 7.70 5.96 15.47
N ALA A 218 8.95 6.37 15.65
CA ALA A 218 10.07 5.44 15.75
C ALA A 218 9.87 4.46 16.92
N GLY A 219 9.98 3.17 16.65
CA GLY A 219 9.78 2.12 17.65
C GLY A 219 8.32 1.80 17.98
N ALA A 220 7.37 2.29 17.17
CA ALA A 220 5.98 1.90 17.25
C ALA A 220 5.83 0.37 17.18
N LYS A 221 4.84 -0.17 17.91
CA LYS A 221 4.65 -1.62 18.05
C LYS A 221 3.34 -2.10 17.48
N GLU A 222 2.34 -1.23 17.36
CA GLU A 222 1.02 -1.62 16.95
C GLU A 222 0.35 -0.56 16.07
N LEU A 223 -0.26 -1.02 14.98
CA LEU A 223 -1.25 -0.27 14.22
C LEU A 223 -2.61 -0.96 14.41
N VAL A 224 -3.61 -0.20 14.84
CA VAL A 224 -5.00 -0.65 14.92
C VAL A 224 -5.81 0.15 13.90
N ILE A 225 -6.61 -0.56 13.09
CA ILE A 225 -7.60 0.04 12.20
C ILE A 225 -8.97 -0.46 12.65
N GLU A 226 -9.83 0.46 13.04
CA GLU A 226 -11.23 0.20 13.39
C GLU A 226 -12.13 0.75 12.27
N ILE A 227 -13.03 -0.10 11.78
CA ILE A 227 -14.12 0.26 10.87
C ILE A 227 -15.42 0.19 11.67
N LEU A 228 -16.11 1.32 11.76
CA LEU A 228 -17.36 1.50 12.50
C LEU A 228 -18.55 1.59 11.54
N ASP A 229 -19.76 1.38 12.05
CA ASP A 229 -21.04 1.27 11.30
C ASP A 229 -21.68 2.59 10.90
N GLY A 230 -20.92 3.69 10.89
CA GLY A 230 -21.41 5.04 10.55
C GLY A 230 -22.51 5.62 11.46
N GLY A 231 -22.99 4.86 12.46
CA GLY A 231 -24.10 5.24 13.33
C GLY A 231 -25.50 4.87 12.84
N ASP A 232 -25.64 4.20 11.69
CA ASP A 232 -26.93 3.70 11.15
C ASP A 232 -27.06 2.17 11.15
N GLY A 233 -26.09 1.48 11.75
CA GLY A 233 -26.04 0.02 11.83
C GLY A 233 -25.37 -0.57 10.59
N ILE A 234 -25.07 -1.87 10.64
CA ILE A 234 -24.14 -2.51 9.68
C ILE A 234 -24.70 -2.74 8.26
N GLY A 235 -25.80 -2.10 7.86
CA GLY A 235 -26.47 -2.43 6.60
C GLY A 235 -25.62 -2.04 5.39
N CYS A 236 -25.17 -3.03 4.60
CA CYS A 236 -24.42 -2.81 3.35
C CYS A 236 -23.08 -2.08 3.54
N ASP A 237 -22.45 -2.24 4.71
CA ASP A 237 -21.21 -1.56 5.08
C ASP A 237 -19.97 -2.18 4.43
N HIS A 238 -20.02 -2.39 3.12
CA HIS A 238 -18.93 -2.96 2.31
C HIS A 238 -17.78 -1.95 2.27
N SER A 239 -16.91 -2.03 3.26
CA SER A 239 -15.84 -1.09 3.53
C SER A 239 -14.56 -1.53 2.85
N CYS A 240 -13.78 -0.59 2.36
CA CYS A 240 -12.50 -0.87 1.72
C CYS A 240 -11.40 0.06 2.21
N ILE A 241 -10.19 -0.49 2.29
CA ILE A 241 -8.95 0.26 2.46
C ILE A 241 -8.10 0.00 1.21
N GLY A 242 -8.19 0.90 0.23
CA GLY A 242 -7.41 0.86 -1.01
C GLY A 242 -5.96 1.29 -0.78
N ASP A 243 -5.02 0.64 -1.47
CA ASP A 243 -3.57 0.94 -1.44
C ASP A 243 -2.97 1.03 -0.02
N ALA A 244 -3.50 0.23 0.93
CA ALA A 244 -3.09 0.25 2.34
C ALA A 244 -1.65 -0.25 2.52
N LYS A 245 -0.71 0.64 2.86
CA LYS A 245 0.72 0.32 2.91
C LYS A 245 1.48 1.05 4.00
N LEU A 246 2.52 0.39 4.49
CA LEU A 246 3.56 0.90 5.36
C LEU A 246 4.80 1.21 4.52
N LEU A 247 5.38 2.38 4.73
CA LEU A 247 6.59 2.81 4.04
C LEU A 247 7.77 2.79 5.00
N THR A 248 8.92 2.34 4.51
CA THR A 248 10.22 2.53 5.16
C THR A 248 10.89 3.82 4.68
N SER A 249 11.99 4.22 5.32
CA SER A 249 12.80 5.37 4.86
C SER A 249 13.31 5.23 3.43
N GLU A 250 13.51 4.00 2.94
CA GLU A 250 13.92 3.73 1.57
C GLU A 250 12.83 4.16 0.57
N ALA A 251 11.58 3.76 0.81
CA ALA A 251 10.44 4.12 -0.02
C ALA A 251 10.23 5.64 -0.07
N VAL A 252 10.29 6.31 1.08
CA VAL A 252 10.13 7.78 1.15
C VAL A 252 11.24 8.51 0.40
N THR A 253 12.48 8.01 0.48
CA THR A 253 13.62 8.60 -0.24
C THR A 253 13.50 8.41 -1.76
N ALA A 254 12.92 7.30 -2.22
CA ALA A 254 12.68 7.06 -3.63
C ALA A 254 11.77 8.14 -4.27
N VAL A 255 10.67 8.55 -3.63
CA VAL A 255 9.81 9.65 -4.12
C VAL A 255 10.61 10.93 -4.30
N ALA A 256 11.37 11.30 -3.26
CA ALA A 256 12.15 12.53 -3.27
C ALA A 256 13.20 12.54 -4.39
N SER A 257 13.64 11.36 -4.86
CA SER A 257 14.55 11.23 -5.99
C SER A 257 13.84 11.38 -7.34
N GLU A 258 12.65 10.81 -7.51
CA GLU A 258 11.84 10.92 -8.71
C GLU A 258 11.35 12.35 -8.93
N ASP A 259 10.89 13.04 -7.88
CA ASP A 259 10.49 14.45 -7.94
C ASP A 259 11.65 15.36 -8.35
N LYS A 260 12.86 15.08 -7.85
CA LYS A 260 14.07 15.80 -8.26
C LYS A 260 14.40 15.55 -9.72
N LEU A 261 14.27 14.32 -10.21
CA LEU A 261 14.49 13.99 -11.62
C LEU A 261 13.44 14.66 -12.51
N SER A 262 12.16 14.61 -12.15
CA SER A 262 11.08 15.24 -12.93
C SER A 262 11.29 16.77 -13.03
N THR A 263 11.68 17.40 -11.92
CA THR A 263 11.99 18.84 -11.87
C THR A 263 13.22 19.18 -12.72
N LEU A 264 14.25 18.32 -12.69
CA LEU A 264 15.46 18.51 -13.51
C LEU A 264 15.15 18.37 -15.01
N TRP A 265 14.36 17.36 -15.40
CA TRP A 265 13.91 17.17 -16.79
C TRP A 265 13.00 18.31 -17.26
N GLY A 266 12.13 18.81 -16.39
CA GLY A 266 11.32 20.01 -16.67
C GLY A 266 12.20 21.23 -16.95
N LYS A 267 13.25 21.45 -16.15
CA LYS A 267 14.22 22.54 -16.34
C LYS A 267 15.07 22.37 -17.61
N ILE A 268 15.45 21.15 -17.97
CA ILE A 268 16.19 20.89 -19.22
C ILE A 268 15.29 21.16 -20.43
N LYS A 269 14.03 20.73 -20.40
CA LYS A 269 13.07 20.99 -21.49
C LYS A 269 12.74 22.47 -21.67
N SER A 270 12.74 23.27 -20.61
CA SER A 270 12.52 24.72 -20.72
C SER A 270 13.77 25.52 -21.13
N ALA A 271 14.94 24.87 -21.21
CA ALA A 271 16.21 25.50 -21.57
C ALA A 271 16.61 25.29 -23.05
N TYR A 272 15.74 24.65 -23.85
CA TYR A 272 15.88 24.51 -25.30
C TYR A 272 14.84 25.35 -26.03
#